data_AF-A0A0C2SFI8-F1
#
_entry.id   AF-A0A0C2SFI8-F1
#
_cell.length_a   1.000
_cell.length_b   1.000
_cell.length_c   1.000
_cell.angle_alpha   90.00
_cell.angle_beta   90.00
_cell.angle_gamma   90.00
#
_symmetry.space_group_name_H-M   'P 1'
#
loop_
_entity.id
_entity.type
_entity.pdbx_description
1 polymer ?
#
loop_
_entity_poly.entity_id
_entity_poly.type
_entity_poly.pdbx_seq_one_letter_code
_entity_poly.pdbx_strand_id
1 'polypeptide(L)' 'MAKTLIYYGTLILMIVITFTLYSRMLGAIPLLILSLALYYMAYLEMKKDKYRNSSSD' A
#
# COMPACT_ATOMS: atom_id res chain seq x y z
N MET A 1 -10.95 16.31 -19.10
CA MET A 1 -9.83 15.81 -19.91
C MET A 1 -8.56 15.58 -19.10
N ALA A 2 -8.10 16.52 -18.26
CA ALA A 2 -6.88 16.35 -17.44
C ALA A 2 -6.94 15.14 -16.46
N LYS A 3 -8.08 14.88 -15.81
CA LYS A 3 -8.24 13.74 -14.88
C LYS A 3 -8.04 12.38 -15.55
N THR A 4 -8.49 12.26 -16.80
CA THR A 4 -8.35 11.04 -17.61
C THR A 4 -6.89 10.78 -17.99
N LEU A 5 -6.15 11.84 -18.34
CA LEU A 5 -4.71 11.78 -18.60
C LEU A 5 -3.91 11.35 -17.38
N ILE A 6 -4.26 11.85 -16.20
CA ILE A 6 -3.64 11.44 -14.93
C ILE A 6 -3.91 9.96 -14.65
N TYR A 7 -5.13 9.49 -14.92
CA TYR A 7 -5.50 8.09 -14.72
C TYR A 7 -4.69 7.15 -15.64
N TYR A 8 -4.61 7.47 -16.94
CA TYR A 8 -3.81 6.69 -17.89
C TYR A 8 -2.31 6.76 -17.58
N GLY A 9 -1.79 7.93 -17.19
CA GLY A 9 -0.41 8.08 -16.75
C GLY A 9 -0.09 7.23 -15.51
N THR A 10 -1.00 7.18 -14.54
CA THR A 10 -0.87 6.36 -13.34
C THR A 10 -0.90 4.86 -13.67
N LEU A 11 -1.75 4.46 -14.62
CA LEU A 11 -1.86 3.08 -15.09
C LEU A 11 -0.58 2.59 -15.76
N ILE A 12 -0.02 3.42 -16.65
CA ILE A 12 1.26 3.14 -17.32
C ILE A 12 2.39 3.06 -16.29
N LEU A 13 2.41 3.98 -15.32
CA LEU A 13 3.42 4.00 -14.26
C LEU A 13 3.35 2.73 -13.38
N MET A 14 2.15 2.26 -13.03
CA MET A 14 1.96 0.99 -12.33
C MET A 14 2.50 -0.19 -13.13
N ILE A 15 2.18 -0.27 -14.43
CA ILE A 15 2.64 -1.35 -15.30
C ILE A 15 4.17 -1.36 -15.40
N VAL A 16 4.80 -0.19 -15.61
CA VAL A 16 6.26 -0.06 -15.67
C VAL A 16 6.89 -0.46 -14.35
N ILE A 17 6.34 -0.01 -13.22
CA ILE A 17 6.85 -0.40 -11.89
C ILE A 17 6.78 -1.91 -11.73
N THR A 18 5.63 -2.54 -12.02
CA THR A 18 5.44 -4.00 -11.92
C THR A 18 6.39 -4.77 -12.84
N PHE A 19 6.60 -4.30 -14.07
CA PHE A 19 7.49 -4.96 -15.04
C PHE A 19 8.97 -4.84 -14.64
N THR A 20 9.37 -3.68 -14.11
CA THR A 20 10.72 -3.45 -13.59
C THR A 20 10.97 -4.28 -12.33
N LEU A 21 9.95 -4.42 -11.47
CA LEU A 21 9.98 -5.27 -10.27
C LEU A 21 10.08 -6.76 -10.60
N TYR A 22 9.49 -7.19 -11.71
CA TYR A 22 9.49 -8.59 -12.15
C TYR A 22 10.79 -8.98 -12.86
N SER A 23 11.37 -8.07 -13.65
CA SER A 23 12.56 -8.35 -14.47
C SER A 23 13.86 -8.47 -13.66
N ARG A 24 13.96 -7.79 -12.52
CA ARG A 24 14.97 -8.11 -11.50
C ARG A 24 14.34 -9.12 -10.56
N MET A 25 15.07 -10.12 -10.05
CA MET A 25 14.64 -11.06 -9.00
C MET A 25 14.34 -10.36 -7.65
N LEU A 26 13.45 -9.38 -7.67
CA LEU A 26 13.03 -8.48 -6.61
C LEU A 26 11.51 -8.58 -6.43
N GLY A 27 10.90 -9.71 -6.80
CA GLY A 27 9.52 -10.05 -6.42
C GLY A 27 9.29 -10.02 -4.90
N ALA A 28 10.37 -10.00 -4.11
CA ALA A 28 10.33 -9.72 -2.68
C ALA A 28 10.01 -8.25 -2.34
N ILE A 29 10.38 -7.26 -3.16
CA ILE A 29 10.08 -5.83 -2.90
C ILE A 29 8.56 -5.55 -2.82
N PRO A 30 7.71 -5.98 -3.77
CA PRO A 30 6.27 -5.77 -3.65
C PRO A 30 5.69 -6.52 -2.44
N LEU A 31 6.21 -7.71 -2.13
CA LEU A 31 5.83 -8.45 -0.92
C LEU A 31 6.23 -7.73 0.37
N LEU A 32 7.40 -7.10 0.42
CA LEU A 32 7.87 -6.29 1.56
C LEU A 32 7.01 -5.04 1.76
N ILE A 33 6.66 -4.37 0.66
CA ILE A 33 5.74 -3.22 0.70
C ILE A 33 4.36 -3.67 1.21
N LEU A 34 3.84 -4.80 0.71
CA LEU A 34 2.57 -5.37 1.16
C LEU A 34 2.62 -5.73 2.66
N SER A 35 3.71 -6.38 3.10
CA SER A 35 3.92 -6.74 4.50
C SER A 35 3.96 -5.52 5.41
N LEU A 36 4.63 -4.45 4.99
CA LEU A 36 4.69 -3.20 5.75
C LEU A 36 3.32 -2.53 5.84
N ALA A 37 2.55 -2.52 4.74
CA ALA A 37 1.21 -1.98 4.70
C ALA A 37 0.24 -2.73 5.63
N LEU A 38 0.29 -4.06 5.63
CA LEU A 38 -0.51 -4.90 6.52
C LEU A 38 -0.12 -4.69 7.99
N TYR A 39 1.19 -4.62 8.29
CA TYR A 39 1.67 -4.33 9.63
C TYR A 39 1.19 -2.95 10.12
N TYR A 40 1.24 -1.93 9.26
CA TYR A 40 0.77 -0.59 9.59
C TYR A 40 -0.75 -0.54 9.84
N MET A 41 -1.54 -1.23 9.03
CA MET A 41 -2.99 -1.37 9.25
C MET A 41 -3.30 -2.03 10.59
N ALA A 42 -2.66 -3.16 10.89
CA ALA A 42 -2.84 -3.85 12.17
C ALA A 42 -2.44 -2.97 13.37
N TYR A 43 -1.35 -2.21 13.25
CA TYR A 43 -0.90 -1.28 14.28
C TYR A 43 -1.92 -0.15 14.52
N LEU A 44 -2.50 0.41 13.45
CA LEU A 44 -3.56 1.41 13.56
C LEU A 44 -4.83 0.84 14.19
N GLU A 45 -5.23 -0.37 13.80
CA GLU A 45 -6.38 -1.09 14.37
C GLU A 45 -6.20 -1.31 15.88
N MET A 46 -5.05 -1.83 16.30
CA MET A 46 -4.72 -2.02 17.72
C MET A 46 -4.69 -0.72 18.51
N LYS A 47 -4.14 0.36 17.91
CA LYS A 47 -4.13 1.68 18.56
C LYS A 47 -5.54 2.26 18.71
N LYS A 48 -6.40 2.06 17.70
CA LYS A 48 -7.80 2.49 17.71
C LYS A 48 -8.62 1.72 18.74
N ASP A 49 -8.42 0.40 18.85
CA ASP A 49 -9.10 -0.43 19.84
C ASP A 49 -8.70 -0.09 21.27
N LYS A 50 -7.42 0.24 21.50
CA LYS A 50 -6.96 0.70 22.81
C LYS A 50 -7.62 2.02 23.22
N TYR A 51 -7.85 2.94 22.28
CA TYR A 51 -8.53 4.22 22.56
C TYR A 51 -10.03 4.03 22.80
N ARG A 52 -10.68 3.12 22.06
CA ARG A 52 -12.11 2.81 22.21
C ARG A 52 -12.41 2.17 23.58
N ASN A 53 -11.57 1.25 24.05
CA ASN A 53 -11.78 0.60 25.35
C ASN A 53 -11.45 1.49 26.57
N SER A 54 -10.65 2.55 26.41
CA SER A 54 -10.39 3.54 27.48
C SER A 54 -11.46 4.62 27.61
N SER A 55 -12.46 4.65 26.71
CA SER A 55 -13.53 5.66 26.70
C SER A 55 -14.86 5.11 27.25
N SER A 56 -14.85 3.91 27.82
CA SER A 56 -16.03 3.21 28.37
C SER A 56 -15.90 2.89 29.87
N ASP A 57 -14.92 3.48 30.55
CA ASP A 57 -14.86 3.67 32.01
C ASP A 57 -15.06 5.16 32.33
#